data_AF-A0A953NH09-F1
#
_entry.id   AF-A0A953NH09-F1
#
_cell.length_a   1.000
_cell.length_b   1.000
_cell.length_c   1.000
_cell.angle_alpha   90.00
_cell.angle_beta   90.00
_cell.angle_gamma   90.00
#
_symmetry.space_group_name_H-M   'P 1'
#
loop_
_entity.id
_entity.type
_entity.pdbx_description
1 polymer ?
#
loop_
_entity_poly.entity_id
_entity_poly.type
_entity_poly.pdbx_seq_one_letter_code
_entity_poly.pdbx_strand_id
1 'polypeptide(L)'
;MQILYQIFLIIVLTIISLSIFNVSKPYLINFFKGKKWLLFLLIAFTLFFPFIFKAYYIKSITLQLLQTTLFVVFFLTYFELIRLAKIEKQKPVIGRPKPKPNRIKKGSK
;
A
#
# COMPACT_ATOMS: atom_id res chain seq x y z
N MET A 1 -2.64 -4.41 -36.39
CA MET A 1 -1.79 -5.32 -35.59
C MET A 1 -1.11 -4.64 -34.40
N GLN A 2 -0.70 -3.38 -34.49
CA GLN A 2 0.01 -2.67 -33.40
C GLN A 2 -0.83 -2.48 -32.11
N ILE A 3 -2.14 -2.23 -32.24
CA ILE A 3 -3.05 -2.06 -31.10
C ILE A 3 -3.24 -3.38 -30.33
N LEU A 4 -3.38 -4.51 -31.02
CA LEU A 4 -3.52 -5.82 -30.38
C LEU A 4 -2.27 -6.17 -29.55
N TYR A 5 -1.08 -5.85 -30.06
CA TYR A 5 0.17 -6.04 -29.34
C TYR A 5 0.26 -5.16 -28.08
N GLN A 6 -0.18 -3.91 -28.15
CA GLN A 6 -0.23 -3.01 -26.98
C GLN A 6 -1.20 -3.52 -25.91
N ILE A 7 -2.39 -3.98 -26.32
CA ILE A 7 -3.37 -4.57 -25.40
C ILE A 7 -2.78 -5.81 -24.71
N PHE A 8 -2.12 -6.69 -25.48
CA PHE A 8 -1.46 -7.87 -24.93
C PHE A 8 -0.38 -7.50 -23.90
N LEU A 9 0.48 -6.51 -24.20
CA LEU A 9 1.49 -6.02 -23.26
C LEU A 9 0.87 -5.48 -21.97
N ILE A 10 -0.23 -4.74 -22.06
CA ILE A 10 -0.93 -4.20 -20.87
C ILE A 10 -1.46 -5.35 -20.00
N ILE A 11 -2.05 -6.39 -20.61
CA ILE A 11 -2.54 -7.56 -19.88
C ILE A 11 -1.40 -8.26 -19.14
N VAL A 12 -0.29 -8.52 -19.84
CA VAL A 12 0.90 -9.16 -19.25
C VAL A 12 1.46 -8.31 -18.10
N LEU A 13 1.59 -6.99 -18.31
CA LEU A 13 2.08 -6.07 -17.29
C LEU A 13 1.17 -6.04 -16.05
N THR A 14 -0.15 -6.13 -16.27
CA THR A 14 -1.14 -6.16 -15.19
C THR A 14 -0.99 -7.43 -14.36
N ILE A 15 -0.86 -8.60 -15.00
CA ILE A 15 -0.65 -9.89 -14.32
C ILE A 15 0.65 -9.86 -13.51
N ILE A 16 1.74 -9.33 -14.08
CA ILE A 16 3.03 -9.19 -13.42
C ILE A 16 2.91 -8.28 -12.19
N SER A 17 2.29 -7.11 -12.35
CA SER A 17 2.12 -6.12 -11.27
C SER A 17 1.28 -6.67 -10.12
N LEU A 18 0.18 -7.38 -10.43
CA LEU A 18 -0.65 -8.06 -9.44
C LEU A 18 0.09 -9.16 -8.70
N SER A 19 0.89 -9.94 -9.41
CA SER A 19 1.70 -11.01 -8.82
C SER A 19 2.74 -10.43 -7.86
N ILE A 20 3.47 -9.40 -8.28
CA ILE A 20 4.43 -8.68 -7.44
C ILE A 20 3.74 -8.09 -6.22
N PHE A 21 2.59 -7.45 -6.40
CA PHE A 21 1.82 -6.90 -5.30
C PHE A 21 1.43 -7.99 -4.30
N ASN A 22 0.86 -9.11 -4.74
CA ASN A 22 0.42 -10.18 -3.84
C ASN A 22 1.58 -10.77 -3.02
N VAL A 23 2.76 -10.95 -3.63
CA VAL A 23 3.95 -11.46 -2.94
C VAL A 23 4.51 -10.42 -1.96
N SER A 24 4.57 -9.15 -2.34
CA SER A 24 5.14 -8.06 -1.52
C SER A 24 4.17 -7.51 -0.47
N LYS A 25 2.87 -7.75 -0.62
CA LYS A 25 1.77 -7.26 0.23
C LYS A 25 2.04 -7.34 1.73
N PRO A 26 2.36 -8.51 2.33
CA PRO A 26 2.53 -8.59 3.78
C PRO A 26 3.67 -7.71 4.28
N TYR A 27 4.77 -7.62 3.52
CA TYR A 27 5.93 -6.79 3.86
C TYR A 27 5.61 -5.30 3.73
N LEU A 28 5.01 -4.89 2.61
CA LEU A 28 4.67 -3.49 2.35
C LEU A 28 3.65 -2.96 3.37
N ILE A 29 2.61 -3.74 3.68
CA ILE A 29 1.60 -3.33 4.67
C ILE A 29 2.24 -3.15 6.04
N ASN A 30 3.05 -4.10 6.50
CA ASN A 30 3.70 -4.00 7.81
C ASN A 30 4.64 -2.78 7.88
N PHE A 31 5.39 -2.53 6.81
CA PHE A 31 6.32 -1.39 6.74
C PHE A 31 5.60 -0.03 6.71
N PHE A 32 4.53 0.11 5.92
CA PHE A 32 3.84 1.39 5.72
C PHE A 32 2.71 1.65 6.71
N LYS A 33 2.27 0.66 7.53
CA LYS A 33 1.19 0.84 8.52
C LYS A 33 1.42 2.03 9.44
N GLY A 34 2.66 2.21 9.92
CA GLY A 34 3.06 3.31 10.80
C GLY A 34 3.53 4.58 10.07
N LYS A 35 3.87 4.49 8.77
CA LYS A 35 4.52 5.57 8.01
C LYS A 35 3.78 5.88 6.69
N LYS A 36 2.46 6.10 6.77
CA LYS A 36 1.61 6.32 5.59
C LYS A 36 2.06 7.49 4.70
N TRP A 37 2.62 8.54 5.29
CA TRP A 37 3.15 9.68 4.56
C TRP A 37 4.31 9.31 3.63
N LEU A 38 5.14 8.33 4.03
CA LEU A 38 6.24 7.82 3.20
C LEU A 38 5.70 7.15 1.92
N LEU A 39 4.61 6.39 2.05
CA LEU A 39 3.96 5.76 0.89
C LEU A 39 3.41 6.82 -0.08
N PHE A 40 2.81 7.88 0.45
CA PHE A 40 2.32 9.00 -0.35
C PHE A 40 3.45 9.69 -1.13
N LEU A 41 4.59 9.94 -0.49
CA LEU A 41 5.77 10.48 -1.16
C LEU A 41 6.30 9.57 -2.27
N LEU A 42 6.32 8.24 -2.06
CA LEU A 42 6.75 7.29 -3.08
C LEU A 42 5.80 7.25 -4.28
N ILE A 43 4.48 7.34 -4.05
CA ILE A 43 3.48 7.43 -5.12
C ILE A 43 3.67 8.73 -5.90
N ALA A 44 3.80 9.87 -5.22
CA ALA A 44 4.05 11.15 -5.87
C ALA A 44 5.35 11.11 -6.68
N PHE A 45 6.42 10.57 -6.11
CA PHE A 45 7.71 10.44 -6.80
C PHE A 45 7.59 9.59 -8.07
N THR A 46 6.94 8.43 -8.01
CA THR A 46 6.75 7.57 -9.18
C THR A 46 5.87 8.22 -10.25
N LEU A 47 4.89 9.04 -9.87
CA LEU A 47 4.02 9.79 -10.79
C LEU A 47 4.79 10.93 -11.49
N PHE A 48 5.62 11.68 -10.76
CA PHE A 48 6.40 12.79 -11.32
C PHE A 48 7.73 12.36 -11.97
N PHE A 49 8.18 11.13 -11.74
CA PHE A 49 9.38 10.55 -12.33
C PHE A 49 9.54 10.80 -13.86
N PRO A 50 8.54 10.54 -14.72
CA PRO A 50 8.66 10.78 -16.15
C PRO A 50 8.86 12.26 -16.53
N PHE A 51 8.37 13.19 -15.71
CA PHE A 51 8.54 14.63 -15.96
C PHE A 51 9.94 15.09 -15.58
N ILE A 52 10.48 14.60 -14.46
CA ILE A 52 11.81 14.96 -13.96
C ILE A 52 12.91 14.35 -14.85
N PHE A 53 12.74 13.09 -15.28
CA PHE A 53 13.74 12.33 -16.03
C PHE A 53 13.35 12.11 -17.50
N LYS A 54 12.64 13.07 -18.11
CA LYS A 54 12.05 12.95 -19.45
C LYS A 54 13.02 12.40 -20.52
N ALA A 55 14.25 12.90 -20.56
CA ALA A 55 15.24 12.52 -21.55
C ALA A 55 15.65 11.03 -21.48
N TYR A 56 15.72 10.47 -20.28
CA TYR A 56 16.03 9.06 -20.05
C TYR A 56 14.78 8.18 -20.16
N TYR A 57 13.65 8.68 -19.70
CA TYR A 57 12.37 7.97 -19.67
C TYR A 57 11.88 7.63 -21.08
N ILE A 58 11.95 8.57 -22.03
CA ILE A 58 11.50 8.35 -23.41
C ILE A 58 12.35 7.28 -24.13
N LYS A 59 13.65 7.19 -23.80
CA LYS A 59 14.59 6.28 -24.47
C LYS A 59 14.54 4.85 -23.94
N SER A 60 14.08 4.65 -22.70
CA SER A 60 14.16 3.36 -22.02
C SER A 60 12.78 2.79 -21.72
N ILE A 61 12.37 1.81 -22.51
CA ILE A 61 11.12 1.06 -22.29
C ILE A 61 11.14 0.33 -20.93
N THR A 62 12.30 -0.14 -20.49
CA THR A 62 12.46 -0.84 -19.21
C THR A 62 12.17 0.08 -18.03
N LEU A 63 12.63 1.34 -18.08
CA LEU A 63 12.30 2.34 -17.06
C LEU A 63 10.80 2.66 -17.03
N GLN A 64 10.13 2.72 -18.18
CA GLN A 64 8.68 2.95 -18.26
C GLN A 64 7.89 1.81 -17.60
N LEU A 65 8.25 0.56 -17.93
CA LEU A 65 7.62 -0.63 -17.35
C LEU A 65 7.88 -0.73 -15.83
N LEU A 66 9.10 -0.45 -15.39
CA LEU A 66 9.47 -0.44 -13.97
C LEU A 66 8.69 0.63 -13.20
N GLN A 67 8.66 1.86 -13.70
CA GLN A 67 7.94 2.97 -13.07
C GLN A 67 6.43 2.68 -12.98
N THR A 68 5.85 2.14 -14.05
CA THR A 68 4.42 1.78 -14.08
C THR A 68 4.11 0.68 -13.06
N THR A 69 4.95 -0.36 -13.01
CA THR A 69 4.80 -1.48 -12.07
C THR A 69 4.91 -0.99 -10.62
N LEU A 70 5.92 -0.16 -10.31
CA LEU A 70 6.11 0.42 -8.99
C LEU A 70 4.92 1.29 -8.58
N PHE A 71 4.42 2.14 -9.49
CA PHE A 71 3.25 2.96 -9.25
C PHE A 71 2.03 2.10 -8.88
N VAL A 72 1.73 1.07 -9.68
CA VAL A 72 0.61 0.15 -9.42
C VAL A 72 0.75 -0.54 -8.06
N VAL A 73 1.93 -1.07 -7.73
CA VAL A 73 2.18 -1.76 -6.46
C VAL A 73 1.99 -0.81 -5.26
N PHE A 74 2.54 0.40 -5.32
CA PHE A 74 2.38 1.39 -4.24
C PHE A 74 0.93 1.85 -4.12
N PHE A 75 0.23 2.05 -5.24
CA PHE A 75 -1.16 2.47 -5.27
C PHE A 75 -2.09 1.39 -4.67
N LEU A 76 -1.92 0.13 -5.05
CA LEU A 76 -2.65 -0.99 -4.45
C LEU A 76 -2.38 -1.13 -2.95
N THR A 77 -1.12 -0.94 -2.54
CA THR A 77 -0.74 -0.93 -1.12
C THR A 77 -1.47 0.16 -0.35
N TYR A 78 -1.58 1.36 -0.94
CA TYR A 78 -2.29 2.48 -0.33
C TYR A 78 -3.79 2.17 -0.14
N PHE A 79 -4.44 1.61 -1.16
CA PHE A 79 -5.84 1.20 -1.06
C PHE A 79 -6.06 0.13 0.00
N GLU A 80 -5.18 -0.86 0.10
CA GLU A 80 -5.31 -1.91 1.10
C GLU A 80 -5.12 -1.35 2.53
N LEU A 81 -4.21 -0.39 2.72
CA LEU A 81 -4.07 0.29 4.01
C LEU A 81 -5.32 1.10 4.40
N ILE A 82 -5.97 1.75 3.44
CA ILE A 82 -7.25 2.44 3.68
C ILE A 82 -8.33 1.43 4.05
N ARG A 83 -8.43 0.33 3.30
CA ARG A 83 -9.39 -0.75 3.56
C ARG A 83 -9.21 -1.32 4.96
N LEU A 84 -7.99 -1.63 5.37
CA LEU A 84 -7.66 -2.13 6.71
C LEU A 84 -8.01 -1.11 7.79
N ALA A 85 -7.71 0.18 7.58
CA ALA A 85 -8.08 1.23 8.53
C ALA A 85 -9.60 1.37 8.69
N LYS A 86 -10.37 1.18 7.62
CA LYS A 86 -11.84 1.18 7.66
C LYS A 86 -12.37 -0.02 8.45
N ILE A 87 -11.79 -1.21 8.23
CA ILE A 87 -12.15 -2.44 8.96
C ILE A 87 -11.83 -2.30 10.45
N GLU A 88 -10.68 -1.74 10.82
CA GLU A 88 -10.30 -1.51 12.22
C GLU A 88 -11.28 -0.58 12.94
N LYS A 89 -11.79 0.46 12.26
CA LYS A 89 -12.77 1.40 12.82
C LYS A 89 -14.18 0.81 12.99
N GLN A 90 -14.53 -0.21 12.21
CA GLN A 90 -15.85 -0.87 12.27
C GLN A 90 -15.92 -1.99 13.31
N LYS A 91 -14.81 -2.29 14.00
CA LYS A 91 -14.81 -3.31 15.06
C LYS A 91 -15.76 -2.88 16.18
N PRO A 92 -16.66 -3.78 16.63
CA PRO A 92 -17.57 -3.46 17.73
C PRO A 92 -16.75 -3.04 18.94
N VAL A 93 -17.18 -1.98 19.62
CA VAL A 93 -16.60 -1.57 20.90
C VAL A 93 -16.97 -2.65 21.90
N ILE A 94 -16.08 -3.63 22.09
CA ILE A 94 -16.22 -4.63 23.13
C ILE A 94 -16.08 -3.87 24.45
N GLY A 95 -17.22 -3.60 25.10
CA GLY A 95 -17.25 -3.05 26.44
C GLY A 95 -16.48 -4.00 27.35
N ARG A 96 -15.26 -3.61 27.74
CA ARG A 96 -14.53 -4.37 28.75
C ARG A 96 -15.30 -4.25 30.07
N PRO A 97 -15.58 -5.35 30.77
CA PRO A 97 -16.21 -5.26 32.08
C PRO A 97 -15.36 -4.35 32.97
N LYS A 98 -15.98 -3.34 33.57
CA LYS A 98 -15.29 -2.44 34.49
C LYS A 98 -14.67 -3.28 35.62
N PRO A 99 -13.40 -3.06 35.97
CA PRO A 99 -12.79 -3.79 37.07
C PRO A 99 -13.62 -3.60 38.33
N LYS A 100 -13.78 -4.67 39.11
CA LYS A 100 -14.47 -4.61 40.40
C LYS A 100 -13.76 -3.55 41.26
N PRO A 101 -14.48 -2.59 41.86
CA PRO A 101 -13.85 -1.61 42.73
C PRO A 101 -13.06 -2.34 43.83
N ASN A 102 -11.83 -1.89 44.07
CA ASN A 102 -10.97 -2.49 45.07
C ASN A 102 -11.65 -2.35 46.44
N ARG A 103 -11.88 -3.47 47.10
CA ARG A 103 -12.40 -3.46 48.47
C ARG A 103 -11.26 -2.98 49.37
N ILE A 104 -11.51 -1.92 50.14
CA ILE A 104 -10.58 -1.47 51.18
C ILE A 104 -10.31 -2.68 52.08
N LYS A 105 -9.07 -3.16 52.12
CA LYS A 105 -8.66 -4.19 53.09
C LYS A 105 -8.72 -3.54 54.47
N LYS A 106 -9.74 -3.87 55.27
CA LYS A 106 -9.71 -3.59 56.71
C LYS A 106 -8.51 -4.34 57.30
N GLY A 107 -7.50 -3.61 57.77
CA GLY A 107 -6.38 -4.19 58.53
C GLY A 107 -4.98 -4.02 57.97
N SER A 108 -4.66 -2.94 57.24
CA SER A 108 -3.27 -2.45 57.23
C SER A 108 -3.09 -1.63 58.51
N LYS A 109 -2.51 -2.26 59.54
CA LYS A 109 -1.76 -1.53 60.56
C LYS A 109 -0.46 -1.02 59.95
#